data_AF-A0A226WKN2-F1
#
_entry.id   AF-A0A226WKN2-F1
#
_cell.length_a   1.000
_cell.length_b   1.000
_cell.length_c   1.000
_cell.angle_alpha   90.00
_cell.angle_beta   90.00
_cell.angle_gamma   90.00
#
_symmetry.space_group_name_H-M   'P 1'
#
loop_
_entity.id
_entity.type
_entity.pdbx_description
1 polymer ?
#
loop_
_entity_poly.entity_id
_entity_poly.type
_entity_poly.pdbx_seq_one_letter_code
_entity_poly.pdbx_strand_id
1 'polypeptide(L)' 'MRHETLLPTMHLKVPDLDCDLDYVPNVARDNAAVHTMLSNSFAFGGTNAVLVLRAAR' A
#
# COMPACT_ATOMS: atom_id res chain seq x y z
N MET A 1 -3.89 5.81 8.11
CA MET A 1 -5.01 6.67 8.55
C MET A 1 -4.68 7.37 9.86
N ARG A 2 -4.77 6.70 11.02
CA ARG A 2 -4.58 7.33 12.34
C ARG A 2 -3.28 8.13 12.50
N HIS A 3 -2.15 7.61 12.01
CA HIS A 3 -0.85 8.29 12.08
C HIS A 3 -0.47 8.99 10.78
N GLU A 4 -1.31 8.95 9.75
CA GLU A 4 -1.07 9.64 8.46
C GLU A 4 0.28 9.30 7.78
N THR A 5 0.87 8.14 8.09
CA THR A 5 2.11 7.65 7.48
C THR A 5 1.83 6.48 6.54
N LEU A 6 2.41 6.52 5.34
CA LEU A 6 2.56 5.36 4.46
C LEU A 6 3.89 4.68 4.76
N LEU A 7 3.82 3.40 5.12
CA LEU A 7 5.01 2.59 5.36
C LEU A 7 5.71 2.27 4.04
N PRO A 8 7.05 2.15 4.07
CA PRO A 8 7.79 1.88 2.85
C PRO A 8 7.73 0.42 2.43
N THR A 9 7.84 0.20 1.13
CA THR A 9 8.26 -1.08 0.57
C THR A 9 9.78 -1.17 0.68
N MET A 10 10.23 -1.91 1.68
CA MET A 10 11.67 -2.10 1.94
C MET A 10 12.34 -2.94 0.85
N HIS A 11 13.63 -2.66 0.62
CA HIS A 11 14.51 -3.37 -0.31
C HIS A 11 14.22 -3.18 -1.81
N LEU A 12 13.33 -2.25 -2.17
CA LEU A 12 13.09 -1.88 -3.57
C LEU A 12 14.24 -1.01 -4.10
N LYS A 13 15.30 -1.63 -4.63
CA LYS A 13 16.50 -0.94 -5.15
C LYS A 13 16.52 -0.79 -6.67
N VAL A 14 15.96 -1.77 -7.37
CA VAL A 14 15.90 -1.82 -8.82
C VAL A 14 14.43 -1.91 -9.20
N PRO A 15 13.84 -0.85 -9.79
CA PRO A 15 12.46 -0.90 -10.25
C PRO A 15 12.34 -1.82 -11.47
N ASP A 16 11.20 -2.48 -11.59
CA ASP A 16 10.84 -3.30 -12.76
C ASP A 16 10.00 -2.43 -13.73
N LEU A 17 10.19 -2.61 -15.04
CA LEU A 17 9.42 -1.86 -16.05
C LEU A 17 7.93 -2.21 -16.03
N ASP A 18 7.59 -3.44 -15.65
CA ASP A 18 6.19 -3.89 -15.53
C ASP A 18 5.57 -3.46 -14.18
N CYS A 19 6.39 -3.02 -13.23
CA CYS A 19 5.97 -2.49 -11.93
C CYS A 19 6.26 -0.99 -11.87
N ASP A 20 5.42 -0.19 -12.52
CA ASP A 20 5.62 1.25 -12.75
C ASP A 20 4.83 2.17 -11.80
N LEU A 21 4.18 1.61 -10.78
CA LEU A 21 3.39 2.38 -9.79
C LEU A 21 4.26 3.02 -8.69
N ASP A 22 3.65 3.87 -7.86
CA ASP A 22 4.29 4.39 -6.65
C ASP A 22 4.19 3.39 -5.50
N TYR A 23 5.28 2.66 -5.26
CA TYR A 23 5.37 1.64 -4.20
C TYR A 23 5.92 2.16 -2.86
N VAL A 24 6.13 3.47 -2.69
CA VAL A 24 6.75 4.06 -1.49
C VAL A 24 8.10 3.39 -1.16
N PRO A 25 9.14 3.50 -2.02
CA PRO A 25 10.38 2.74 -1.87
C PRO A 25 11.23 3.23 -0.69
N ASN A 26 11.61 2.31 0.21
CA ASN A 26 12.65 2.43 1.27
C ASN A 26 12.50 3.54 2.32
N VAL A 27 11.69 4.58 2.10
CA VAL A 27 11.49 5.71 3.02
C VAL A 27 10.00 5.91 3.23
N ALA A 28 9.58 5.96 4.50
CA ALA A 28 8.20 6.22 4.86
C ALA A 28 7.76 7.61 4.33
N ARG A 29 6.47 7.74 4.01
CA ARG A 29 5.88 9.02 3.61
C ARG A 29 4.90 9.49 4.68
N ASP A 30 5.27 10.51 5.43
CA ASP A 30 4.43 11.14 6.45
C ASP A 30 3.45 12.15 5.84
N ASN A 31 2.44 12.54 6.63
CA ASN A 31 1.37 13.48 6.25
C ASN A 31 0.60 13.08 4.99
N ALA A 32 0.50 11.78 4.75
CA ALA A 32 -0.37 11.23 3.73
C ALA A 32 -1.79 11.18 4.29
N ALA A 33 -2.56 12.24 4.02
CA ALA A 33 -3.96 12.41 4.42
C ALA A 33 -4.88 11.41 3.68
N VAL A 34 -4.76 10.12 4.00
CA VAL A 34 -5.50 9.03 3.37
C VAL A 34 -6.80 8.77 4.13
N HIS A 35 -7.94 8.97 3.47
CA HIS A 35 -9.28 8.77 4.03
C HIS A 35 -9.94 7.45 3.65
N THR A 36 -9.43 6.77 2.63
CA THR A 36 -9.89 5.44 2.20
C THR A 36 -8.68 4.60 1.77
N MET A 37 -8.63 3.33 2.16
CA MET A 37 -7.55 2.39 1.81
C MET A 37 -8.12 1.07 1.31
N LEU A 38 -7.36 0.39 0.45
CA LEU A 38 -7.60 -0.98 0.01
C LEU A 38 -6.53 -1.90 0.59
N SER A 39 -6.93 -3.10 1.02
CA SER A 39 -6.03 -4.20 1.35
C SER A 39 -6.39 -5.41 0.50
N ASN A 40 -5.50 -5.76 -0.42
CA ASN A 40 -5.69 -6.87 -1.35
C ASN A 40 -4.97 -8.12 -0.84
N SER A 41 -5.63 -9.27 -0.94
CA SER A 41 -5.08 -10.58 -0.60
C SER A 41 -5.36 -11.57 -1.73
N PHE A 42 -4.30 -12.11 -2.33
CA PHE A 42 -4.37 -13.11 -3.40
C PHE A 42 -3.65 -14.37 -2.94
N ALA A 43 -4.38 -15.48 -2.87
CA ALA A 43 -3.88 -16.74 -2.31
C ALA A 43 -3.86 -17.87 -3.35
N PHE A 44 -3.09 -18.92 -3.05
CA PHE A 44 -3.06 -20.13 -3.87
C PHE A 44 -4.47 -20.73 -4.03
N GLY A 45 -4.69 -21.39 -5.17
CA GLY A 45 -6.03 -21.87 -5.56
C GLY A 45 -6.93 -20.79 -6.15
N GLY A 46 -6.38 -19.62 -6.51
CA GLY A 46 -7.10 -18.57 -7.22
C GLY A 46 -8.08 -17.77 -6.36
N THR A 47 -7.93 -17.81 -5.04
CA THR A 47 -8.80 -17.07 -4.12
C THR A 47 -8.30 -15.64 -3.97
N ASN A 48 -9.17 -14.68 -4.31
CA ASN A 48 -8.89 -13.25 -4.21
C ASN A 48 -9.90 -12.59 -3.26
N ALA A 49 -9.40 -11.78 -2.33
CA ALA A 49 -10.21 -11.01 -1.40
C ALA A 49 -9.68 -9.59 -1.27
N VAL A 50 -10.58 -8.61 -1.16
CA VAL A 50 -10.24 -7.19 -1.01
C VAL A 50 -11.06 -6.59 0.12
N LEU A 51 -10.38 -5.88 1.02
CA LEU A 51 -11.02 -5.09 2.07
C LEU A 51 -10.89 -3.60 1.74
N VAL A 52 -12.00 -2.87 1.90
CA VAL A 52 -12.02 -1.40 1.82
C VAL A 52 -12.20 -0.85 3.22
N LEU A 53 -11.26 0.00 3.64
CA LEU A 53 -11.29 0.66 4.94
C LEU A 53 -11.45 2.17 4.74
N ARG A 54 -12.27 2.81 5.56
CA ARG A 54 -12.42 4.27 5.62
C ARG A 54 -12.14 4.73 7.03
N ALA A 55 -11.49 5.89 7.16
CA ALA A 55 -11.27 6.50 8.47
C ALA A 55 -12.63 6.78 9.13
N ALA A 56 -12.80 6.34 10.37
CA ALA A 56 -13.94 6.76 11.17
C ALA A 56 -13.85 8.27 11.39
N ARG A 57 -14.99 8.94 11.32
CA ARG A 57 -15.08 10.37 11.63
C ARG A 57 -14.73 10.64 13.09
#